data_AF-A0A1V5MQA4-F1
#
_entry.id   AF-A0A1V5MQA4-F1
#
_cell.length_a   1.000
_cell.length_b   1.000
_cell.length_c   1.000
_cell.angle_alpha   90.00
_cell.angle_beta   90.00
_cell.angle_gamma   90.00
#
_symmetry.space_group_name_H-M   'P 1'
#
loop_
_entity.id
_entity.type
_entity.pdbx_description
1 polymer ?
#
loop_
_entity_poly.entity_id
_entity_poly.type
_entity_poly.pdbx_seq_one_letter_code
_entity_poly.pdbx_strand_id
1 'polypeptide(L)'
;MTVDSIDRTLANKIHAERDQLWAQVYQIWLADPQCFRLNDDERESLSQRNAKKRFVPYAEELDSIDWDAESVTWMTAMEIGDRLKIPTSGRTPFYKSLKMYCDRHNIKTSNAKGRSRYWMPMVKQRML
;
A
#
# COMPACT_ATOMS: atom_id res chain seq x y z
N MET A 1 -30.09 25.48 13.94
CA MET A 1 -29.56 24.21 14.48
C MET A 1 -28.07 24.20 14.26
N THR A 2 -27.28 24.28 15.32
CA THR A 2 -25.84 24.04 15.31
C THR A 2 -25.61 22.53 15.38
N VAL A 3 -24.74 22.00 14.53
CA VAL A 3 -24.40 20.57 14.49
C VAL A 3 -23.31 20.31 15.53
N ASP A 4 -23.70 19.76 16.70
CA ASP A 4 -22.81 19.64 17.86
C ASP A 4 -21.91 18.40 17.88
N SER A 5 -22.03 17.50 16.90
CA SER A 5 -20.99 16.48 16.65
C SER A 5 -21.09 15.89 15.24
N ILE A 6 -19.94 15.74 14.59
CA ILE A 6 -19.83 14.99 13.33
C ILE A 6 -19.68 13.51 13.71
N ASP A 7 -20.64 12.68 13.28
CA ASP A 7 -20.50 11.22 13.35
C ASP A 7 -19.37 10.79 12.41
N ARG A 8 -18.19 10.57 12.99
CA ARG A 8 -16.97 10.20 12.28
C ARG A 8 -17.07 8.84 11.61
N THR A 9 -17.94 7.95 12.09
CA THR A 9 -18.09 6.60 11.52
C THR A 9 -18.89 6.66 10.23
N LEU A 10 -19.97 7.43 10.23
CA LEU A 10 -20.77 7.69 9.03
C LEU A 10 -19.96 8.52 8.01
N ALA A 11 -19.22 9.54 8.46
CA ALA A 11 -18.32 10.30 7.61
C ALA A 11 -17.26 9.38 6.96
N ASN A 12 -16.66 8.46 7.72
CA ASN A 12 -15.66 7.51 7.20
C ASN A 12 -16.27 6.48 6.21
N LYS A 13 -17.51 6.03 6.42
CA LYS A 13 -18.21 5.17 5.46
C LYS A 13 -18.49 5.90 4.14
N ILE A 14 -18.98 7.13 4.22
CA ILE A 14 -19.17 8.00 3.05
C ILE A 14 -17.83 8.25 2.35
N HIS A 15 -16.73 8.40 3.10
CA HIS A 15 -15.39 8.55 2.52
C HIS A 15 -14.94 7.32 1.71
N ALA A 16 -15.15 6.10 2.22
CA ALA A 16 -14.75 4.88 1.52
C ALA A 16 -15.54 4.65 0.21
N GLU A 17 -16.85 4.84 0.24
CA GLU A 17 -17.72 4.72 -0.94
C GLU A 17 -17.40 5.79 -1.98
N ARG A 18 -17.19 7.03 -1.51
CA ARG A 18 -16.77 8.15 -2.37
C ARG A 18 -15.43 7.85 -3.04
N ASP A 19 -14.46 7.30 -2.33
CA ASP A 19 -13.14 7.00 -2.88
C ASP A 19 -13.17 5.82 -3.87
N GLN A 20 -14.09 4.86 -3.70
CA GLN A 20 -14.36 3.82 -4.71
C GLN A 20 -14.98 4.40 -5.98
N LEU A 21 -15.99 5.27 -5.85
CA LEU A 21 -16.60 5.97 -6.99
C LEU A 21 -15.57 6.84 -7.72
N TRP A 22 -14.70 7.54 -6.98
CA TRP A 22 -13.60 8.31 -7.57
C TRP A 22 -12.58 7.46 -8.32
N ALA A 23 -12.29 6.25 -7.83
CA ALA A 23 -11.40 5.33 -8.53
C ALA A 23 -12.02 4.80 -9.84
N GLN A 24 -13.33 4.55 -9.85
CA GLN A 24 -14.05 4.15 -11.06
C GLN A 24 -14.08 5.28 -12.10
N VAL A 25 -14.37 6.51 -11.66
CA VAL A 25 -14.31 7.71 -12.53
C VAL A 25 -12.91 7.90 -13.13
N TYR A 26 -11.85 7.67 -12.36
CA TYR A 26 -10.48 7.78 -12.85
C TYR A 26 -10.12 6.73 -13.91
N GLN A 27 -10.56 5.48 -13.74
CA GLN A 27 -10.34 4.43 -14.75
C GLN A 27 -11.04 4.75 -16.07
N ILE A 28 -12.25 5.28 -16.00
CA ILE A 28 -13.02 5.71 -17.19
C ILE A 28 -12.34 6.95 -17.83
N TRP A 29 -11.88 7.90 -17.02
CA TRP A 29 -11.15 9.09 -17.49
C TRP A 29 -9.81 8.75 -18.17
N LEU A 30 -9.08 7.74 -17.69
CA LEU A 30 -7.84 7.28 -18.33
C LEU A 30 -8.09 6.71 -19.73
N ALA A 31 -9.22 6.05 -19.94
CA ALA A 31 -9.61 5.50 -21.23
C ALA A 31 -10.12 6.57 -22.20
N ASP A 32 -10.86 7.56 -21.69
CA ASP A 32 -11.35 8.71 -22.45
C ASP A 32 -11.33 9.99 -21.60
N PRO A 33 -10.30 10.85 -21.73
CA PRO A 33 -10.22 12.07 -20.94
C PRO A 33 -11.32 13.10 -21.25
N GLN A 34 -12.07 12.94 -22.34
CA GLN A 34 -13.17 13.84 -22.71
C GLN A 34 -14.54 13.41 -22.14
N CYS A 35 -14.66 12.18 -21.60
CA CYS A 35 -15.93 11.68 -21.07
C CYS A 35 -16.41 12.42 -19.81
N PHE A 36 -15.52 13.14 -19.13
CA PHE A 36 -15.84 14.03 -18.02
C PHE A 36 -15.28 15.44 -18.27
N ARG A 37 -16.16 16.45 -18.25
CA ARG A 37 -15.76 17.87 -18.26
C ARG A 37 -15.32 18.29 -16.86
N LEU A 38 -14.18 17.78 -16.42
CA LEU A 38 -13.53 18.22 -15.18
C LEU A 38 -12.82 19.56 -15.43
N ASN A 39 -12.91 20.48 -14.48
CA ASN A 39 -12.05 21.66 -14.45
C ASN A 39 -10.63 21.32 -13.95
N ASP A 40 -9.69 22.27 -14.03
CA ASP A 40 -8.29 22.00 -13.70
C ASP A 40 -8.07 21.60 -12.23
N ASP A 41 -8.81 22.21 -11.29
CA ASP A 41 -8.75 21.89 -9.87
C ASP A 41 -9.30 20.48 -9.58
N GLU A 42 -10.36 20.07 -10.28
CA GLU A 42 -10.95 18.73 -10.18
C GLU A 42 -10.03 17.67 -10.78
N ARG A 43 -9.36 17.98 -11.90
CA ARG A 43 -8.33 17.10 -12.50
C ARG A 43 -7.15 16.93 -11.56
N GLU A 44 -6.67 18.03 -10.97
CA GLU A 44 -5.59 17.98 -10.00
C GLU A 44 -6.01 17.18 -8.76
N SER A 45 -7.22 17.41 -8.22
CA SER A 45 -7.73 16.64 -7.08
C SER A 45 -7.89 15.15 -7.42
N LEU A 46 -8.39 14.82 -8.61
CA LEU A 46 -8.54 13.45 -9.11
C LEU A 46 -7.18 12.75 -9.25
N SER A 47 -6.20 13.45 -9.82
CA SER A 47 -4.84 12.98 -9.98
C SER A 47 -4.15 12.80 -8.63
N GLN A 48 -4.22 13.78 -7.73
CA GLN A 48 -3.61 13.72 -6.41
C GLN A 48 -4.25 12.64 -5.50
N ARG A 49 -5.59 12.47 -5.57
CA ARG A 49 -6.30 11.43 -4.79
C ARG A 49 -6.01 10.02 -5.30
N ASN A 50 -5.87 9.83 -6.61
CA ASN A 50 -5.46 8.54 -7.16
C ASN A 50 -3.95 8.29 -7.07
N ALA A 51 -3.12 9.33 -7.07
CA ALA A 51 -1.69 9.22 -6.74
C ALA A 51 -1.47 8.78 -5.27
N LYS A 52 -2.44 9.06 -4.38
CA LYS A 52 -2.46 8.54 -3.00
C LYS A 52 -2.83 7.06 -2.90
N LYS A 53 -3.40 6.43 -3.95
CA LYS A 53 -3.21 4.98 -4.15
C LYS A 53 -1.78 4.79 -4.62
N ARG A 54 -0.83 5.02 -3.71
CA ARG A 54 0.60 4.85 -3.95
C ARG A 54 0.75 3.48 -4.60
N PHE A 55 1.16 3.45 -5.85
CA PHE A 55 1.79 2.27 -6.42
C PHE A 55 2.79 1.80 -5.37
N VAL A 56 2.60 0.58 -4.88
CA VAL A 56 3.54 -0.08 -3.98
C VAL A 56 4.35 -0.97 -4.91
N PRO A 57 5.54 -0.52 -5.38
CA PRO A 57 6.45 -1.42 -6.07
C PRO A 57 6.61 -2.69 -5.26
N TYR A 58 6.66 -3.84 -5.93
CA TYR A 58 6.80 -5.14 -5.28
C TYR A 58 5.59 -5.62 -4.46
N ALA A 59 4.38 -5.10 -4.72
CA ALA A 59 3.17 -5.56 -4.05
C ALA A 59 2.92 -7.06 -4.29
N GLU A 60 3.09 -7.54 -5.52
CA GLU A 60 2.91 -8.96 -5.87
C GLU A 60 3.90 -9.85 -5.10
N GLU A 61 5.17 -9.46 -5.02
CA GLU A 61 6.18 -10.18 -4.25
C GLU A 61 5.86 -10.19 -2.75
N LEU A 62 5.33 -9.10 -2.21
CA LEU A 62 4.94 -9.01 -0.79
C LEU A 62 3.65 -9.79 -0.48
N ASP A 63 2.69 -9.82 -1.40
CA ASP A 63 1.45 -10.59 -1.28
C ASP A 63 1.68 -12.11 -1.46
N SER A 64 2.77 -12.51 -2.12
CA SER A 64 3.15 -13.92 -2.25
C SER A 64 3.66 -14.55 -0.93
N ILE A 65 3.90 -13.73 0.09
CA ILE A 65 4.42 -14.17 1.39
C ILE A 65 3.26 -14.65 2.27
N ASP A 66 3.39 -15.86 2.80
CA ASP A 66 2.46 -16.40 3.79
C ASP A 66 2.75 -15.81 5.19
N TRP A 67 2.27 -14.59 5.42
CA TRP A 67 2.52 -13.83 6.66
C TRP A 67 1.96 -14.49 7.92
N ASP A 68 1.05 -15.45 7.77
CA ASP A 68 0.42 -16.20 8.86
C ASP A 68 1.12 -17.54 9.16
N ALA A 69 2.24 -17.84 8.49
CA ALA A 69 2.95 -19.09 8.72
C ALA A 69 3.45 -19.24 10.17
N GLU A 70 3.39 -20.46 10.70
CA GLU A 70 3.78 -20.76 12.09
C GLU A 70 5.28 -20.54 12.36
N SER A 71 6.13 -20.79 11.36
CA SER A 71 7.57 -20.61 11.48
C SER A 71 7.96 -19.22 11.01
N VAL A 72 8.41 -18.38 11.93
CA VAL A 72 8.71 -16.96 11.71
C VAL A 72 10.05 -16.59 12.32
N THR A 73 10.73 -15.61 11.71
CA THR A 73 12.00 -15.06 12.21
C THR A 73 12.08 -13.56 11.97
N TRP A 74 12.97 -12.89 12.70
CA TRP A 74 13.29 -11.49 12.47
C TRP A 74 14.28 -11.34 11.32
N MET A 75 13.87 -10.69 10.24
CA MET A 75 14.75 -10.41 9.09
C MET A 75 14.83 -8.91 8.83
N THR A 76 16.01 -8.44 8.39
CA THR A 76 16.20 -7.09 7.86
C THR A 76 15.62 -6.98 6.45
N ALA A 77 15.33 -5.75 6.02
CA ALA A 77 14.83 -5.51 4.66
C ALA A 77 15.80 -6.05 3.59
N MET A 78 17.10 -6.04 3.86
CA MET A 78 18.12 -6.62 2.97
C MET A 78 17.98 -8.13 2.84
N GLU A 79 17.92 -8.85 3.96
CA GLU A 79 17.76 -10.32 3.96
C GLU A 79 16.45 -10.76 3.29
N ILE A 80 15.38 -9.96 3.45
CA ILE A 80 14.10 -10.20 2.78
C ILE A 80 14.24 -9.97 1.27
N GLY A 81 14.86 -8.86 0.87
CA GLY A 81 15.11 -8.59 -0.55
C GLY A 81 15.97 -9.66 -1.22
N ASP A 82 16.96 -10.22 -0.50
CA ASP A 82 17.81 -11.32 -1.00
C ASP A 82 16.97 -12.58 -1.21
N ARG A 83 16.12 -12.89 -0.24
CA ARG A 83 15.22 -14.05 -0.29
C ARG A 83 14.21 -13.96 -1.44
N LEU A 84 13.65 -12.78 -1.68
CA LEU A 84 12.71 -12.49 -2.77
C LEU A 84 13.41 -12.24 -4.11
N LYS A 85 14.74 -12.38 -4.18
CA LYS A 85 15.56 -12.16 -5.39
C LYS A 85 15.36 -10.76 -5.99
N ILE A 86 15.12 -9.76 -5.15
CA ILE A 86 14.97 -8.37 -5.60
C ILE A 86 16.33 -7.88 -6.11
N PRO A 87 16.43 -7.38 -7.36
CA PRO A 87 17.67 -6.89 -7.92
C PRO A 87 18.19 -5.69 -7.11
N THR A 88 19.51 -5.48 -7.10
CA THR A 88 20.14 -4.40 -6.34
C THR A 88 19.57 -3.01 -6.68
N SER A 89 19.27 -2.76 -7.96
CA SER A 89 18.63 -1.53 -8.45
C SER A 89 17.22 -1.32 -7.87
N GLY A 90 16.54 -2.41 -7.47
CA GLY A 90 15.20 -2.43 -6.91
C GLY A 90 15.12 -2.33 -5.39
N ARG A 91 16.25 -2.37 -4.67
CA ARG A 91 16.27 -2.47 -3.20
C ARG A 91 15.69 -1.26 -2.49
N THR A 92 16.02 -0.06 -2.92
CA THR A 92 15.50 1.16 -2.27
C THR A 92 13.98 1.29 -2.44
N PRO A 93 13.40 1.12 -3.64
CA PRO A 93 11.95 1.07 -3.79
C PRO A 93 11.30 -0.10 -3.02
N PHE A 94 11.94 -1.27 -2.98
CA PHE A 94 11.48 -2.42 -2.20
C PHE A 94 11.42 -2.14 -0.70
N TYR A 95 12.46 -1.56 -0.09
CA TYR A 95 12.48 -1.27 1.35
C TYR A 95 11.39 -0.28 1.77
N LYS A 96 11.12 0.73 0.93
CA LYS A 96 10.01 1.67 1.15
C LYS A 96 8.66 0.95 1.11
N SER A 97 8.49 0.05 0.13
CA SER A 97 7.26 -0.70 -0.09
C SER A 97 7.01 -1.73 1.01
N LEU A 98 8.04 -2.45 1.44
CA LEU A 98 8.01 -3.35 2.58
C LEU A 98 7.58 -2.61 3.86
N LYS A 99 8.16 -1.45 4.16
CA LYS A 99 7.77 -0.66 5.31
C LYS A 99 6.28 -0.28 5.25
N MET A 100 5.84 0.27 4.12
CA MET A 100 4.44 0.65 3.93
C MET A 100 3.48 -0.54 4.04
N TYR A 101 3.88 -1.71 3.53
CA TYR A 101 3.12 -2.94 3.63
C TYR A 101 2.98 -3.39 5.08
N CYS A 102 4.09 -3.49 5.80
CA CYS A 102 4.07 -3.87 7.21
C CYS A 102 3.25 -2.91 8.06
N ASP A 103 3.36 -1.60 7.83
CA ASP A 103 2.56 -0.58 8.52
C ASP A 103 1.06 -0.74 8.22
N ARG A 104 0.69 -1.08 6.97
CA ARG A 104 -0.70 -1.27 6.54
C ARG A 104 -1.33 -2.55 7.09
N HIS A 105 -0.56 -3.62 7.16
CA HIS A 105 -1.02 -4.95 7.57
C HIS A 105 -0.73 -5.26 9.04
N ASN A 106 -0.27 -4.28 9.83
CA ASN A 106 0.10 -4.41 11.25
C ASN A 106 1.11 -5.55 11.51
N ILE A 107 2.04 -5.77 10.57
CA ILE A 107 3.11 -6.75 10.74
C ILE A 107 4.07 -6.27 11.83
N LYS A 108 4.48 -7.17 12.73
CA LYS A 108 5.39 -6.83 13.82
C LYS A 108 6.74 -6.34 13.26
N THR A 109 7.16 -5.17 13.71
CA THR A 109 8.46 -4.59 13.39
C THR A 109 9.27 -4.35 14.67
N SER A 110 10.60 -4.42 14.59
CA SER A 110 11.50 -4.10 15.68
C SER A 110 12.70 -3.32 15.18
N ASN A 111 13.27 -2.47 16.03
CA ASN A 111 14.53 -1.79 15.74
C ASN A 111 15.61 -2.38 16.65
N ALA A 112 16.53 -3.14 16.06
CA ALA A 112 17.61 -3.78 16.79
C ALA A 112 18.95 -3.29 16.24
N LYS A 113 19.82 -2.77 17.12
CA LYS A 113 21.16 -2.24 16.76
C LYS A 113 21.11 -1.23 15.59
N GLY A 114 20.12 -0.34 15.59
CA GLY A 114 19.95 0.70 14.56
C GLY A 114 19.46 0.19 13.20
N ARG A 115 19.03 -1.07 13.09
CA ARG A 115 18.44 -1.63 11.86
C ARG A 115 17.01 -2.09 12.11
N SER A 116 16.09 -1.71 11.22
CA SER A 116 14.72 -2.21 11.24
C SER A 116 14.68 -3.67 10.83
N ARG A 117 13.95 -4.48 11.60
CA ARG A 117 13.67 -5.88 11.35
C ARG A 117 12.16 -6.10 11.29
N TYR A 118 11.76 -7.03 10.45
CA TYR A 118 10.38 -7.35 10.15
C TYR A 118 10.16 -8.82 10.51
N TRP A 119 8.99 -9.11 11.07
CA TRP A 119 8.59 -10.45 11.45
C TRP A 119 8.15 -11.20 10.19
N MET A 120 8.99 -12.12 9.73
CA MET A 120 8.88 -12.74 8.42
C MET A 120 8.75 -14.26 8.54
N PRO A 121 7.91 -14.90 7.72
CA PRO A 121 7.81 -16.35 7.67
C PRO A 121 9.08 -17.00 7.09
N MET A 122 9.44 -18.16 7.65
CA MET A 122 10.63 -18.94 7.31
C MET A 122 10.40 -19.88 6.12
N VAL A 123 9.17 -20.08 5.66
CA VAL A 123 8.84 -21.06 4.61
C VAL A 123 9.29 -20.55 3.23
N LYS A 124 9.99 -21.39 2.46
CA LYS A 124 10.32 -21.11 1.06
C LYS A 124 9.01 -20.84 0.31
N GLN A 125 8.95 -19.73 -0.42
CA GLN A 125 7.82 -19.40 -1.29
C GLN A 125 7.39 -20.64 -2.08
N ARG A 126 6.07 -20.89 -2.16
CA ARG A 126 5.53 -21.77 -3.19
C ARG A 126 5.92 -21.16 -4.54
N MET A 127 6.83 -21.81 -5.25
CA MET A 127 6.95 -21.55 -6.69
C MET A 127 5.64 -22.05 -7.30
N LEU A 128 4.79 -21.12 -7.72
CA LEU A 128 3.77 -21.42 -8.72
C LEU A 128 4.43 -21.37 -10.10
#